data_AF-A0A7S3YNS9-F1
#
_entry.id   AF-A0A7S3YNS9-F1
#
_cell.length_a   1.000
_cell.length_b   1.000
_cell.length_c   1.000
_cell.angle_alpha   90.00
_cell.angle_beta   90.00
_cell.angle_gamma   90.00
#
_symmetry.space_group_name_H-M   'P 1'
#
loop_
_entity.id
_entity.type
_entity.pdbx_description
1 polymer ?
#
loop_
_entity_poly.entity_id
_entity_poly.type
_entity_poly.pdbx_seq_one_letter_code
_entity_poly.pdbx_strand_id
1 'polypeptide(L)'
;VELRFVAAGLLAVLECQMLMGSKGSGGIYMTWVTFASACAMLLVFAVYLLRIDSLIARCTNHAAFRWPTPVQMGLSKGRVAAFGSTSGFFLVWVFASLLQWDDVAKHDSRWNAIRSTLTTDGKDAFERARAYWEIQKPLIQESLKTNFTLHPYFARTELWEGARWDEVINMRIESMGKQLDNGKKGFMIEKDKCAMFEFFMEHEIPIPPVLTILRGSKDEVEAKLRDVHTHPSAYQFPLFLKGCHLTQGSDKGMRALTPKKLEKGSFEKDVIPWMKKKWDQRPNDSGRAWAEVMNRLLDTLPPGFAIQGPFRGMRVSPYNTPLEVKVEVLWGRAYLGLFADFHDIIALRDGSLEFTCRDKACSQWWSHGNVPDLRLKWAVENGHMEAVWTLAERVAQAIGIDEARIDIFIDPNRPKEPVVNEISLSSGHEYMYHTDFLAEAWAAPHLSMAGHQRYHGWPKPIVRQTDVDVHLQKKPPLGGRGLAAVL
;
A
#
# COMPACT_ATOMS: atom_id res chain seq x y z
N VAL A 1 -9.34 54.55 5.89
CA VAL A 1 -10.64 54.20 6.52
C VAL A 1 -10.85 52.68 6.53
N GLU A 2 -10.63 51.97 5.42
CA GLU A 2 -10.82 50.51 5.31
C GLU A 2 -9.90 49.66 6.23
N LEU A 3 -8.62 50.01 6.38
CA LEU A 3 -7.70 49.34 7.32
C LEU A 3 -8.13 49.52 8.80
N ARG A 4 -8.83 50.61 9.12
CA ARG A 4 -9.33 50.86 10.48
C ARG A 4 -10.53 49.99 10.83
N PHE A 5 -11.35 49.62 9.83
CA PHE A 5 -12.49 48.71 10.03
C PHE A 5 -12.04 47.26 10.24
N VAL A 6 -11.03 46.81 9.49
CA VAL A 6 -10.45 45.46 9.67
C VAL A 6 -9.70 45.37 10.99
N ALA A 7 -8.94 46.42 11.36
CA ALA A 7 -8.28 46.49 12.66
C ALA A 7 -9.28 46.53 13.82
N ALA A 8 -10.39 47.26 13.71
CA ALA A 8 -11.44 47.28 14.72
C ALA A 8 -12.15 45.92 14.89
N GLY A 9 -12.37 45.19 13.79
CA GLY A 9 -12.91 43.82 13.85
C GLY A 9 -11.96 42.83 14.53
N LEU A 10 -10.65 42.91 14.24
CA LEU A 10 -9.64 42.07 14.90
C LEU A 10 -9.45 42.43 16.38
N LEU A 11 -9.50 43.73 16.74
CA LEU A 11 -9.45 44.17 18.13
C LEU A 11 -10.67 43.71 18.93
N ALA A 12 -11.87 43.74 18.36
CA ALA A 12 -13.07 43.24 19.03
C ALA A 12 -13.01 41.72 19.29
N VAL A 13 -12.42 40.94 18.36
CA VAL A 13 -12.19 39.50 18.55
C VAL A 13 -11.18 39.23 19.67
N LEU A 14 -10.11 40.04 19.73
CA LEU A 14 -9.08 39.91 20.77
C LEU A 14 -9.56 40.37 22.16
N GLU A 15 -10.34 41.46 22.25
CA GLU A 15 -10.95 41.90 23.51
C GLU A 15 -11.97 40.90 24.05
N CYS A 16 -12.77 40.28 23.16
CA CYS A 16 -13.64 39.17 23.55
C CYS A 16 -12.83 37.99 24.09
N GLN A 17 -11.70 37.63 23.47
CA GLN A 17 -10.84 36.55 23.98
C GLN A 17 -10.20 36.87 25.34
N MET A 18 -9.80 38.12 25.60
CA MET A 18 -9.21 38.51 26.89
C MET A 18 -10.22 38.59 28.03
N LEU A 19 -11.46 39.03 27.77
CA LEU A 19 -12.52 39.04 28.79
C LEU A 19 -13.00 37.63 29.17
N MET A 20 -12.74 36.62 28.33
CA MET A 20 -13.13 35.21 28.54
C MET A 20 -12.13 34.40 29.41
N GLY A 21 -11.05 35.01 29.88
CA GLY A 21 -10.09 34.40 30.82
C GLY A 21 -10.60 34.20 32.24
N SER A 22 -11.84 34.62 32.56
CA SER A 22 -12.42 34.42 33.90
C SER A 22 -13.85 33.88 33.84
N LYS A 23 -14.02 32.72 34.49
CA LYS A 23 -15.27 32.00 34.84
C LYS A 23 -15.79 30.96 33.84
N GLY A 24 -15.80 29.71 34.32
CA GLY A 24 -16.19 28.52 33.59
C GLY A 24 -17.70 28.37 33.40
N SER A 25 -18.09 28.18 32.15
CA SER A 25 -19.25 27.36 31.75
C SER A 25 -19.06 27.00 30.27
N GLY A 26 -18.83 25.73 29.96
CA GLY A 26 -18.24 25.30 28.66
C GLY A 26 -19.22 25.02 27.51
N GLY A 27 -20.54 25.07 27.73
CA GLY A 27 -21.51 24.56 26.75
C GLY A 27 -22.10 25.60 25.79
N ILE A 28 -22.46 26.78 26.29
CA ILE A 28 -23.18 27.80 25.49
C ILE A 28 -22.19 28.68 24.70
N TYR A 29 -20.91 28.68 25.09
CA TYR A 29 -19.92 29.66 24.66
C TYR A 29 -19.22 29.32 23.33
N MET A 30 -19.03 28.03 23.02
CA MET A 30 -18.52 27.62 21.70
C MET A 30 -19.46 28.04 20.57
N THR A 31 -20.77 28.02 20.81
CA THR A 31 -21.78 28.40 19.81
C THR A 31 -21.69 29.88 19.43
N TRP A 32 -21.44 30.76 20.39
CA TRP A 32 -21.32 32.20 20.14
C TRP A 32 -20.01 32.58 19.44
N VAL A 33 -18.89 31.94 19.77
CA VAL A 33 -17.60 32.17 19.08
C VAL A 33 -17.68 31.71 17.62
N THR A 34 -18.30 30.55 17.39
CA THR A 34 -18.51 30.02 16.03
C THR A 34 -19.48 30.92 15.26
N PHE A 35 -20.53 31.43 15.91
CA PHE A 35 -21.49 32.36 15.30
C PHE A 35 -20.87 33.72 14.97
N ALA A 36 -20.09 34.32 15.87
CA ALA A 36 -19.40 35.59 15.62
C ALA A 36 -18.35 35.46 14.50
N SER A 37 -17.64 34.34 14.45
CA SER A 37 -16.69 34.03 13.37
C SER A 37 -17.39 33.83 12.03
N ALA A 38 -18.56 33.18 12.02
CA ALA A 38 -19.38 33.03 10.83
C ALA A 38 -19.96 34.38 10.36
N CYS A 39 -20.43 35.23 11.26
CA CYS A 39 -20.90 36.59 10.95
C CYS A 39 -19.77 37.47 10.40
N ALA A 40 -18.57 37.41 10.97
CA ALA A 40 -17.41 38.12 10.45
C ALA A 40 -17.04 37.65 9.03
N MET A 41 -17.02 36.33 8.79
CA MET A 41 -16.78 35.77 7.46
C MET A 41 -17.87 36.17 6.45
N LEU A 42 -19.15 36.15 6.85
CA LEU A 42 -20.26 36.60 6.00
C LEU A 42 -20.18 38.10 5.69
N LEU A 43 -19.69 38.93 6.63
CA LEU A 43 -19.49 40.35 6.40
C LEU A 43 -18.35 40.61 5.40
N VAL A 44 -17.24 39.88 5.51
CA VAL A 44 -16.15 39.93 4.52
C VAL A 44 -16.66 39.46 3.14
N PHE A 45 -17.47 38.41 3.11
CA PHE A 45 -18.07 37.90 1.88
C PHE A 45 -19.05 38.89 1.25
N ALA A 46 -19.86 39.59 2.05
CA ALA A 46 -20.79 40.62 1.57
C ALA A 46 -20.06 41.86 1.01
N VAL A 47 -19.00 42.32 1.68
CA VAL A 47 -18.13 43.40 1.17
C VAL A 47 -17.45 42.99 -0.14
N TYR A 48 -17.08 41.70 -0.27
CA TYR A 48 -16.48 41.15 -1.48
C TYR A 48 -17.48 41.03 -2.65
N LEU A 49 -18.72 40.58 -2.39
CA LEU A 49 -19.78 40.55 -3.40
C LEU A 49 -20.15 41.94 -3.91
N LEU A 50 -20.19 42.94 -3.02
CA LEU A 50 -20.39 44.34 -3.41
C LEU A 50 -19.23 44.89 -4.27
N ARG A 51 -17.99 44.39 -4.07
CA ARG A 51 -16.86 44.69 -4.95
C ARG A 51 -16.96 43.98 -6.29
N ILE A 52 -17.43 42.74 -6.33
CA ILE A 52 -17.67 42.01 -7.58
C ILE A 52 -18.75 42.71 -8.41
N ASP A 53 -19.85 43.17 -7.82
CA ASP A 53 -20.88 43.93 -8.54
C ASP A 53 -20.34 45.28 -9.06
N SER A 54 -19.47 45.96 -8.28
CA SER A 54 -18.75 47.16 -8.71
C SER A 54 -17.76 46.88 -9.86
N LEU A 55 -17.08 45.74 -9.84
CA LEU A 55 -16.16 45.32 -10.90
C LEU A 55 -16.91 44.88 -12.16
N ILE A 56 -18.00 44.14 -12.00
CA ILE A 56 -18.90 43.72 -13.08
C ILE A 56 -19.55 44.94 -13.71
N ALA A 57 -20.04 45.91 -12.93
CA ALA A 57 -20.57 47.17 -13.44
C ALA A 57 -19.53 48.02 -14.20
N ARG A 58 -18.24 47.88 -13.88
CA ARG A 58 -17.14 48.49 -14.67
C ARG A 58 -16.80 47.70 -15.93
N CYS A 59 -16.94 46.38 -15.88
CA CYS A 59 -16.63 45.50 -17.01
C CYS A 59 -17.77 45.38 -18.03
N THR A 60 -19.03 45.59 -17.64
CA THR A 60 -20.20 45.50 -18.55
C THR A 60 -20.41 46.72 -19.45
N ASN A 61 -19.56 47.75 -19.36
CA ASN A 61 -19.48 48.83 -20.36
C ASN A 61 -18.75 48.41 -21.65
N HIS A 62 -18.25 47.18 -21.75
CA HIS A 62 -17.83 46.58 -23.01
C HIS A 62 -18.66 45.33 -23.33
N ALA A 63 -19.10 45.25 -24.58
CA ALA A 63 -20.23 44.48 -25.06
C ALA A 63 -20.17 42.94 -24.85
N ALA A 64 -21.38 42.40 -24.67
CA ALA A 64 -21.85 41.06 -25.08
C ALA A 64 -21.23 39.82 -24.40
N PHE A 65 -21.60 39.56 -23.15
CA PHE A 65 -21.66 38.20 -22.62
C PHE A 65 -22.95 38.01 -21.81
N ARG A 66 -23.90 37.22 -22.33
CA ARG A 66 -25.10 36.82 -21.59
C ARG A 66 -24.86 35.43 -20.99
N TRP A 67 -24.91 35.34 -19.67
CA TRP A 67 -24.94 34.05 -18.97
C TRP A 67 -26.30 33.37 -19.14
N PRO A 68 -26.35 32.03 -19.30
CA PRO A 68 -27.60 31.29 -19.34
C PRO A 68 -28.27 31.33 -17.96
N THR A 69 -29.60 31.45 -17.94
CA THR A 69 -30.36 31.45 -16.70
C THR A 69 -30.42 30.04 -16.08
N PRO A 70 -30.60 29.92 -14.75
CA PRO A 70 -30.60 28.63 -14.03
C PRO A 70 -31.57 27.56 -14.55
N VAL A 71 -32.55 27.93 -15.37
CA VAL A 71 -33.50 27.01 -16.00
C VAL A 71 -32.84 26.17 -17.11
N GLN A 72 -31.78 26.67 -17.76
CA GLN A 72 -31.09 25.96 -18.86
C GLN A 72 -30.09 24.89 -18.39
N MET A 73 -29.74 24.85 -17.09
CA MET A 73 -28.77 23.89 -16.56
C MET A 73 -29.40 22.65 -15.90
N GLY A 74 -30.73 22.49 -15.94
CA GLY A 74 -31.39 21.25 -15.51
C GLY A 74 -31.18 20.85 -14.04
N LEU A 75 -30.81 21.80 -13.17
CA LEU A 75 -30.58 21.53 -11.75
C LEU A 75 -31.88 21.67 -10.96
N SER A 76 -32.45 20.54 -10.54
CA SER A 76 -33.53 20.52 -9.57
C SER A 76 -33.03 20.89 -8.17
N LYS A 77 -33.90 21.50 -7.37
CA LYS A 77 -33.63 22.16 -6.07
C LYS A 77 -33.03 21.28 -4.95
N GLY A 78 -32.61 20.04 -5.23
CA GLY A 78 -32.25 19.04 -4.22
C GLY A 78 -30.75 18.77 -3.97
N ARG A 79 -29.80 19.42 -4.66
CA ARG A 79 -28.36 19.11 -4.56
C ARG A 79 -27.46 20.29 -4.19
N VAL A 80 -27.84 21.06 -3.17
CA VAL A 80 -26.97 22.13 -2.61
C VAL A 80 -26.20 21.67 -1.35
N ALA A 81 -26.45 20.46 -0.84
CA ALA A 81 -25.86 20.00 0.43
C ALA A 81 -24.48 19.32 0.33
N ALA A 82 -23.79 19.32 -0.83
CA ALA A 82 -22.54 18.57 -1.02
C ALA A 82 -21.36 19.41 -1.56
N PHE A 83 -21.31 20.71 -1.27
CA PHE A 83 -20.28 21.64 -1.76
C PHE A 83 -19.34 22.17 -0.66
N GLY A 84 -19.14 21.40 0.42
CA GLY A 84 -18.30 21.80 1.57
C GLY A 84 -16.78 21.69 1.37
N SER A 85 -16.29 20.92 0.38
CA SER A 85 -14.85 20.67 0.18
C SER A 85 -14.23 21.43 -1.00
N THR A 86 -15.05 21.92 -1.94
CA THR A 86 -14.59 22.66 -3.13
C THR A 86 -14.38 24.15 -2.87
N SER A 87 -14.98 24.72 -1.82
CA SER A 87 -14.87 26.15 -1.48
C SER A 87 -13.47 26.54 -0.99
N GLY A 88 -12.78 25.64 -0.28
CA GLY A 88 -11.38 25.86 0.10
C GLY A 88 -10.43 25.86 -1.11
N PHE A 89 -10.65 24.95 -2.06
CA PHE A 89 -9.86 24.86 -3.29
C PHE A 89 -10.10 26.04 -4.23
N PHE A 90 -11.35 26.51 -4.34
CA PHE A 90 -11.67 27.67 -5.13
C PHE A 90 -11.04 28.95 -4.55
N LEU A 91 -10.98 29.09 -3.22
CA LEU A 91 -10.28 30.19 -2.57
C LEU A 91 -8.76 30.13 -2.79
N VAL A 92 -8.12 28.97 -2.65
CA VAL A 92 -6.69 28.82 -2.93
C VAL A 92 -6.38 29.09 -4.40
N TRP A 93 -7.23 28.63 -5.33
CA TRP A 93 -7.03 28.86 -6.77
C TRP A 93 -7.30 30.32 -7.17
N VAL A 94 -8.29 30.99 -6.57
CA VAL A 94 -8.57 32.42 -6.81
C VAL A 94 -7.48 33.31 -6.19
N PHE A 95 -6.99 33.00 -4.98
CA PHE A 95 -5.81 33.65 -4.42
C PHE A 95 -4.55 33.35 -5.25
N ALA A 96 -4.46 32.16 -5.84
CA ALA A 96 -3.35 31.79 -6.70
C ALA A 96 -3.35 32.53 -8.05
N SER A 97 -4.53 32.88 -8.54
CA SER A 97 -4.71 33.51 -9.85
C SER A 97 -4.72 35.05 -9.78
N LEU A 98 -5.07 35.64 -8.63
CA LEU A 98 -5.14 37.10 -8.42
C LEU A 98 -3.83 37.72 -7.91
N LEU A 99 -2.95 36.91 -7.33
CA LEU A 99 -1.57 37.31 -7.08
C LEU A 99 -0.80 36.94 -8.36
N GLN A 100 -0.12 37.89 -9.01
CA GLN A 100 0.91 37.52 -9.98
C GLN A 100 2.00 36.76 -9.21
N TRP A 101 1.94 35.43 -9.25
CA TRP A 101 2.74 34.54 -8.41
C TRP A 101 4.25 34.75 -8.57
N ASP A 102 4.67 35.23 -9.74
CA ASP A 102 6.06 35.56 -10.01
C ASP A 102 6.57 36.78 -9.25
N ASP A 103 5.72 37.73 -8.84
CA ASP A 103 6.14 38.95 -8.12
C ASP A 103 6.13 38.79 -6.60
N VAL A 104 5.22 37.98 -6.04
CA VAL A 104 5.23 37.64 -4.60
C VAL A 104 6.42 36.71 -4.26
N ALA A 105 6.74 35.77 -5.15
CA ALA A 105 7.89 34.88 -4.98
C ALA A 105 9.24 35.61 -5.12
N LYS A 106 9.32 36.73 -5.84
CA LYS A 106 10.56 37.51 -6.01
C LYS A 106 10.91 38.42 -4.82
N HIS A 107 9.94 38.78 -3.98
CA HIS A 107 10.14 39.80 -2.95
C HIS A 107 9.99 39.35 -1.50
N ASP A 108 9.61 38.10 -1.25
CA ASP A 108 9.58 37.56 0.10
C ASP A 108 10.65 36.47 0.31
N SER A 109 11.72 36.87 0.99
CA SER A 109 12.81 35.97 1.41
C SER A 109 12.34 34.73 2.18
N ARG A 110 11.19 34.80 2.86
CA ARG A 110 10.60 33.64 3.55
C ARG A 110 10.03 32.61 2.58
N TRP A 111 9.47 33.05 1.45
CA TRP A 111 8.95 32.14 0.43
C TRP A 111 10.06 31.50 -0.41
N ASN A 112 11.15 32.22 -0.69
CA ASN A 112 12.34 31.61 -1.30
C ASN A 112 13.05 30.65 -0.34
N ALA A 113 13.07 30.94 0.97
CA ALA A 113 13.55 30.00 1.97
C ALA A 113 12.67 28.75 2.06
N ILE A 114 11.34 28.92 2.07
CA ILE A 114 10.40 27.79 2.02
C ILE A 114 10.63 26.99 0.73
N ARG A 115 10.58 27.62 -0.46
CA ARG A 115 10.82 26.92 -1.73
C ARG A 115 12.19 26.24 -1.79
N SER A 116 13.25 26.89 -1.29
CA SER A 116 14.57 26.28 -1.24
C SER A 116 14.58 25.06 -0.32
N THR A 117 13.99 25.15 0.88
CA THR A 117 13.85 24.02 1.82
C THR A 117 13.08 22.86 1.19
N LEU A 118 12.01 23.17 0.45
CA LEU A 118 11.19 22.16 -0.23
C LEU A 118 11.91 21.48 -1.40
N THR A 119 12.80 22.21 -2.09
CA THR A 119 13.63 21.64 -3.15
C THR A 119 14.87 20.93 -2.62
N THR A 120 15.43 21.36 -1.49
CA THR A 120 16.57 20.68 -0.85
C THR A 120 16.13 19.39 -0.21
N ASP A 121 14.99 19.35 0.49
CA ASP A 121 14.54 18.13 1.19
C ASP A 121 14.24 16.98 0.20
N GLY A 122 13.64 17.29 -0.95
CA GLY A 122 13.39 16.31 -1.99
C GLY A 122 14.67 15.85 -2.70
N LYS A 123 15.61 16.77 -2.94
CA LYS A 123 16.93 16.43 -3.48
C LYS A 123 17.70 15.55 -2.51
N ASP A 124 17.72 15.89 -1.23
CA ASP A 124 18.41 15.14 -0.19
C ASP A 124 17.82 13.74 -0.02
N ALA A 125 16.49 13.59 -0.09
CA ALA A 125 15.83 12.30 -0.04
C ALA A 125 16.16 11.43 -1.27
N PHE A 126 16.16 12.01 -2.47
CA PHE A 126 16.56 11.30 -3.67
C PHE A 126 18.04 10.91 -3.64
N GLU A 127 18.94 11.79 -3.18
CA GLU A 127 20.37 11.46 -3.04
C GLU A 127 20.62 10.38 -1.98
N ARG A 128 19.82 10.33 -0.90
CA ARG A 128 19.88 9.21 0.06
C ARG A 128 19.40 7.89 -0.56
N ALA A 129 18.27 7.90 -1.25
CA ALA A 129 17.77 6.72 -1.96
C ALA A 129 18.79 6.23 -3.01
N ARG A 130 19.44 7.15 -3.73
CA ARG A 130 20.54 6.87 -4.65
C ARG A 130 21.74 6.27 -3.91
N ALA A 131 22.19 6.89 -2.82
CA ALA A 131 23.32 6.37 -2.04
C ALA A 131 23.04 4.95 -1.52
N TYR A 132 21.83 4.69 -1.04
CA TYR A 132 21.37 3.36 -0.66
C TYR A 132 21.37 2.39 -1.84
N TRP A 133 20.88 2.83 -3.01
CA TRP A 133 20.89 2.04 -4.23
C TRP A 133 22.32 1.62 -4.65
N GLU A 134 23.27 2.55 -4.65
CA GLU A 134 24.68 2.26 -4.99
C GLU A 134 25.30 1.22 -4.05
N ILE A 135 24.84 1.13 -2.80
CA ILE A 135 25.23 0.08 -1.85
C ILE A 135 24.53 -1.26 -2.18
N GLN A 136 23.24 -1.26 -2.49
CA GLN A 136 22.48 -2.50 -2.72
C GLN A 136 22.74 -3.12 -4.10
N LYS A 137 22.99 -2.32 -5.13
CA LYS A 137 23.22 -2.75 -6.50
C LYS A 137 24.28 -3.87 -6.64
N PRO A 138 25.51 -3.73 -6.14
CA PRO A 138 26.50 -4.80 -6.20
C PRO A 138 26.08 -6.06 -5.43
N LEU A 139 25.31 -5.92 -4.35
CA LEU A 139 24.84 -7.05 -3.53
C LEU A 139 23.73 -7.85 -4.23
N ILE A 140 22.85 -7.18 -4.98
CA ILE A 140 21.85 -7.83 -5.83
C ILE A 140 22.55 -8.56 -6.97
N GLN A 141 23.53 -7.93 -7.61
CA GLN A 141 24.34 -8.57 -8.65
C GLN A 141 25.10 -9.79 -8.13
N GLU A 142 25.59 -9.75 -6.90
CA GLU A 142 26.28 -10.88 -6.28
C GLU A 142 25.32 -12.03 -5.93
N SER A 143 24.14 -11.71 -5.40
CA SER A 143 23.06 -12.69 -5.15
C SER A 143 22.73 -13.48 -6.41
N LEU A 144 22.55 -12.78 -7.53
CA LEU A 144 22.28 -13.36 -8.84
C LEU A 144 23.38 -14.33 -9.30
N LYS A 145 24.65 -14.05 -9.02
CA LYS A 145 25.78 -14.86 -9.47
C LYS A 145 26.00 -16.12 -8.62
N THR A 146 25.78 -16.02 -7.31
CA THR A 146 26.26 -17.02 -6.35
C THR A 146 25.17 -17.90 -5.79
N ASN A 147 24.02 -17.31 -5.44
CA ASN A 147 23.06 -17.93 -4.54
C ASN A 147 21.65 -18.03 -5.13
N PHE A 148 21.39 -17.39 -6.26
CA PHE A 148 20.07 -17.32 -6.84
C PHE A 148 19.97 -18.08 -8.17
N THR A 149 18.95 -18.93 -8.29
CA THR A 149 18.60 -19.62 -9.53
C THR A 149 17.24 -19.14 -10.02
N LEU A 150 17.22 -18.51 -11.19
CA LEU A 150 15.98 -18.06 -11.80
C LEU A 150 15.20 -19.24 -12.40
N HIS A 151 13.89 -19.28 -12.13
CA HIS A 151 13.01 -20.24 -12.74
C HIS A 151 12.73 -19.87 -14.21
N PRO A 152 12.76 -20.82 -15.17
CA PRO A 152 12.57 -20.56 -16.60
C PRO A 152 11.25 -19.87 -16.96
N TYR A 153 10.26 -19.91 -16.07
CA TYR A 153 9.00 -19.18 -16.23
C TYR A 153 9.19 -17.65 -16.22
N PHE A 154 10.08 -17.13 -15.36
CA PHE A 154 10.31 -15.69 -15.19
C PHE A 154 11.41 -15.13 -16.08
N ALA A 155 12.18 -16.01 -16.70
CA ALA A 155 13.36 -15.63 -17.48
C ALA A 155 13.09 -15.06 -18.87
N ARG A 156 11.86 -15.20 -19.37
CA ARG A 156 11.48 -14.86 -20.74
C ARG A 156 10.67 -13.57 -20.81
N THR A 157 11.06 -12.58 -20.03
CA THR A 157 10.40 -11.29 -20.02
C THR A 157 11.05 -10.39 -21.06
N GLU A 158 10.26 -9.89 -22.00
CA GLU A 158 10.71 -8.92 -23.01
C GLU A 158 10.77 -7.53 -22.36
N LEU A 159 11.93 -6.87 -22.48
CA LEU A 159 12.19 -5.58 -21.84
C LEU A 159 12.62 -4.51 -22.84
N TRP A 160 12.42 -3.26 -22.44
CA TRP A 160 13.14 -2.12 -22.99
C TRP A 160 13.87 -1.36 -21.87
N GLU A 161 14.93 -0.66 -22.26
CA GLU A 161 15.72 0.17 -21.36
C GLU A 161 14.92 1.38 -20.87
N GLY A 162 15.11 1.77 -19.60
CA GLY A 162 14.48 2.96 -19.03
C GLY A 162 12.99 2.81 -18.67
N ALA A 163 12.46 1.58 -18.61
CA ALA A 163 11.09 1.34 -18.18
C ALA A 163 10.85 1.84 -16.74
N ARG A 164 9.73 2.54 -16.53
CA ARG A 164 9.26 2.92 -15.20
C ARG A 164 8.74 1.72 -14.43
N TRP A 165 8.61 1.84 -13.12
CA TRP A 165 8.15 0.73 -12.26
C TRP A 165 6.77 0.15 -12.65
N ASP A 166 5.80 1.00 -13.00
CA ASP A 166 4.49 0.55 -13.46
C ASP A 166 4.55 -0.17 -14.82
N GLU A 167 5.45 0.27 -15.69
CA GLU A 167 5.72 -0.37 -16.99
C GLU A 167 6.42 -1.73 -16.81
N VAL A 168 7.37 -1.82 -15.88
CA VAL A 168 8.02 -3.07 -15.47
C VAL A 168 6.98 -4.10 -15.01
N ILE A 169 6.04 -3.71 -14.15
CA ILE A 169 4.95 -4.58 -13.71
C ILE A 169 4.08 -5.01 -14.89
N ASN A 170 3.75 -4.08 -15.79
CA ASN A 170 2.98 -4.39 -17.00
C ASN A 170 3.70 -5.43 -17.87
N MET A 171 4.97 -5.23 -18.18
CA MET A 171 5.80 -6.17 -18.97
C MET A 171 5.83 -7.56 -18.34
N ARG A 172 5.92 -7.62 -17.01
CA ARG A 172 5.93 -8.88 -16.28
C ARG A 172 4.60 -9.62 -16.43
N ILE A 173 3.47 -8.91 -16.33
CA ILE A 173 2.14 -9.50 -16.52
C ILE A 173 1.94 -9.96 -17.96
N GLU A 174 2.40 -9.17 -18.93
CA GLU A 174 2.42 -9.56 -20.36
C GLU A 174 3.22 -10.85 -20.57
N SER A 175 4.40 -10.95 -19.94
CA SER A 175 5.23 -12.17 -19.96
C SER A 175 4.49 -13.37 -19.38
N MET A 176 3.78 -13.21 -18.26
CA MET A 176 2.92 -14.27 -17.71
C MET A 176 1.79 -14.65 -18.67
N GLY A 177 1.18 -13.67 -19.35
CA GLY A 177 0.19 -13.90 -20.41
C GLY A 177 0.73 -14.78 -21.53
N LYS A 178 1.92 -14.48 -22.04
CA LYS A 178 2.61 -15.29 -23.05
C LYS A 178 2.99 -16.68 -22.53
N GLN A 179 3.38 -16.81 -21.26
CA GLN A 179 3.63 -18.13 -20.68
C GLN A 179 2.34 -18.96 -20.57
N LEU A 180 1.19 -18.35 -20.24
CA LEU A 180 -0.11 -19.01 -20.23
C LEU A 180 -0.48 -19.53 -21.62
N ASP A 181 -0.24 -18.75 -22.68
CA ASP A 181 -0.48 -19.16 -24.07
C ASP A 181 0.34 -20.39 -24.47
N ASN A 182 1.49 -20.59 -23.81
CA ASN A 182 2.34 -21.78 -23.93
C ASN A 182 2.00 -22.89 -22.91
N GLY A 183 0.83 -22.83 -22.26
CA GLY A 183 0.34 -23.81 -21.30
C GLY A 183 0.99 -23.76 -19.91
N LYS A 184 1.84 -22.77 -19.62
CA LYS A 184 2.54 -22.66 -18.34
C LYS A 184 1.77 -21.74 -17.39
N LYS A 185 1.55 -22.21 -16.16
CA LYS A 185 0.73 -21.51 -15.15
C LYS A 185 1.52 -21.08 -13.90
N GLY A 186 2.74 -20.57 -14.10
CA GLY A 186 3.61 -20.15 -13.01
C GLY A 186 3.02 -19.02 -12.15
N PHE A 187 2.21 -18.13 -12.72
CA PHE A 187 1.51 -17.06 -12.00
C PHE A 187 0.57 -17.57 -10.88
N MET A 188 0.16 -18.85 -10.93
CA MET A 188 -0.69 -19.44 -9.89
C MET A 188 -0.02 -19.45 -8.51
N ILE A 189 1.31 -19.37 -8.43
CA ILE A 189 2.02 -19.30 -7.14
C ILE A 189 1.57 -18.10 -6.29
N GLU A 190 1.08 -17.03 -6.93
CA GLU A 190 0.54 -15.85 -6.27
C GLU A 190 -0.98 -15.76 -6.42
N LYS A 191 -1.48 -16.00 -7.63
CA LYS A 191 -2.89 -15.74 -7.93
C LYS A 191 -3.83 -16.86 -7.45
N ASP A 192 -3.32 -18.02 -7.06
CA ASP A 192 -4.10 -19.06 -6.37
C ASP A 192 -3.61 -19.20 -4.92
N LYS A 193 -4.31 -18.59 -3.96
CA LYS A 193 -3.90 -18.62 -2.54
C LYS A 193 -3.83 -20.04 -1.97
N CYS A 194 -4.65 -20.97 -2.45
CA CYS A 194 -4.59 -22.36 -2.00
C CYS A 194 -3.28 -23.01 -2.49
N ALA A 195 -2.95 -22.84 -3.78
CA ALA A 195 -1.70 -23.37 -4.33
C ALA A 195 -0.47 -22.72 -3.68
N MET A 196 -0.54 -21.43 -3.38
CA MET A 196 0.48 -20.70 -2.62
C MET A 196 0.69 -21.31 -1.22
N PHE A 197 -0.39 -21.58 -0.48
CA PHE A 197 -0.28 -22.20 0.84
C PHE A 197 0.24 -23.64 0.78
N GLU A 198 -0.21 -24.44 -0.19
CA GLU A 198 0.32 -25.79 -0.42
C GLU A 198 1.82 -25.74 -0.68
N PHE A 199 2.27 -24.84 -1.55
CA PHE A 199 3.68 -24.61 -1.83
C PHE A 199 4.47 -24.21 -0.57
N PHE A 200 3.94 -23.29 0.24
CA PHE A 200 4.60 -22.87 1.49
C PHE A 200 4.69 -24.00 2.52
N MET A 201 3.64 -24.82 2.65
CA MET A 201 3.66 -25.97 3.55
C MET A 201 4.68 -27.03 3.10
N GLU A 202 4.76 -27.31 1.80
CA GLU A 202 5.70 -28.29 1.23
C GLU A 202 7.17 -27.88 1.42
N HIS A 203 7.47 -26.58 1.35
CA HIS A 203 8.84 -26.04 1.51
C HIS A 203 9.15 -25.57 2.94
N GLU A 204 8.32 -25.93 3.92
CA GLU A 204 8.47 -25.52 5.33
C GLU A 204 8.68 -23.99 5.48
N ILE A 205 7.95 -23.21 4.68
CA ILE A 205 7.90 -21.75 4.79
C ILE A 205 6.92 -21.41 5.91
N PRO A 206 7.36 -20.70 6.98
CA PRO A 206 6.48 -20.33 8.08
C PRO A 206 5.30 -19.48 7.58
N ILE A 207 4.07 -19.94 7.84
CA ILE A 207 2.81 -19.25 7.54
C ILE A 207 1.86 -19.33 8.75
N PRO A 208 0.86 -18.45 8.87
CA PRO A 208 -0.24 -18.68 9.81
C PRO A 208 -0.91 -20.03 9.49
N PRO A 209 -1.37 -20.78 10.52
CA PRO A 209 -1.79 -22.16 10.35
C PRO A 209 -2.95 -22.28 9.37
N VAL A 210 -2.78 -23.04 8.30
CA VAL A 210 -3.85 -23.38 7.37
C VAL A 210 -4.51 -24.66 7.88
N LEU A 211 -5.75 -24.53 8.35
CA LEU A 211 -6.49 -25.64 8.95
C LEU A 211 -7.00 -26.61 7.90
N THR A 212 -7.47 -26.07 6.78
CA THR A 212 -7.95 -26.88 5.66
C THR A 212 -7.99 -26.07 4.37
N ILE A 213 -7.83 -26.78 3.26
CA ILE A 213 -8.02 -26.30 1.89
C ILE A 213 -9.24 -26.99 1.30
N LEU A 214 -10.20 -26.18 0.87
CA LEU A 214 -11.50 -26.59 0.38
C LEU A 214 -11.52 -26.46 -1.15
N ARG A 215 -11.27 -27.58 -1.81
CA ARG A 215 -11.43 -27.78 -3.26
C ARG A 215 -12.54 -28.79 -3.53
N GLY A 216 -13.03 -28.81 -4.76
CA GLY A 216 -14.06 -29.74 -5.23
C GLY A 216 -15.25 -29.03 -5.84
N SER A 217 -16.42 -29.66 -5.76
CA SER A 217 -17.68 -29.00 -6.11
C SER A 217 -18.08 -27.96 -5.06
N LYS A 218 -18.95 -27.02 -5.45
CA LYS A 218 -19.48 -25.99 -4.54
C LYS A 218 -20.17 -26.61 -3.32
N ASP A 219 -20.89 -27.72 -3.54
CA ASP A 219 -21.62 -28.44 -2.49
C ASP A 219 -20.68 -29.20 -1.55
N GLU A 220 -19.60 -29.80 -2.06
CA GLU A 220 -18.56 -30.42 -1.23
C GLU A 220 -17.86 -29.40 -0.33
N VAL A 221 -17.57 -28.21 -0.87
CA VAL A 221 -16.97 -27.11 -0.10
C VAL A 221 -17.94 -26.59 0.96
N GLU A 222 -19.23 -26.45 0.63
CA GLU A 222 -20.26 -26.11 1.60
C GLU A 222 -20.35 -27.14 2.74
N ALA A 223 -20.39 -28.43 2.40
CA ALA A 223 -20.47 -29.51 3.38
C ALA A 223 -19.26 -29.50 4.34
N LYS A 224 -18.04 -29.32 3.83
CA LYS A 224 -16.83 -29.19 4.66
C LYS A 224 -16.84 -27.95 5.53
N LEU A 225 -17.34 -26.81 5.02
CA LEU A 225 -17.45 -25.59 5.81
C LEU A 225 -18.46 -25.73 6.96
N ARG A 226 -19.52 -26.53 6.76
CA ARG A 226 -20.50 -26.89 7.81
C ARG A 226 -19.87 -27.73 8.91
N ASP A 227 -18.96 -28.65 8.58
CA ASP A 227 -18.23 -29.45 9.58
C ASP A 227 -17.37 -28.59 10.51
N VAL A 228 -16.71 -27.55 9.97
CA VAL A 228 -15.95 -26.58 10.76
C VAL A 228 -16.87 -25.80 11.71
N HIS A 229 -18.09 -25.48 11.26
CA HIS A 229 -19.10 -24.81 12.07
C HIS A 229 -19.61 -25.69 13.22
N THR A 230 -19.68 -27.01 13.06
CA THR A 230 -20.17 -27.93 14.11
C THR A 230 -19.14 -28.22 15.19
N HIS A 231 -17.86 -27.94 14.95
CA HIS A 231 -16.76 -28.21 15.89
C HIS A 231 -15.93 -26.97 16.28
N PRO A 232 -16.56 -25.85 16.73
CA PRO A 232 -15.84 -24.59 16.94
C PRO A 232 -14.81 -24.67 18.07
N SER A 233 -15.01 -25.53 19.08
CA SER A 233 -14.06 -25.70 20.19
C SER A 233 -12.70 -26.28 19.78
N ALA A 234 -12.60 -26.86 18.57
CA ALA A 234 -11.34 -27.39 18.04
C ALA A 234 -10.39 -26.30 17.53
N TYR A 235 -10.83 -25.03 17.47
CA TYR A 235 -10.12 -23.97 16.76
C TYR A 235 -9.82 -22.74 17.63
N GLN A 236 -8.68 -22.12 17.34
CA GLN A 236 -8.34 -20.80 17.88
C GLN A 236 -8.93 -19.70 16.98
N PHE A 237 -9.77 -18.84 17.54
CA PHE A 237 -10.40 -17.73 16.82
C PHE A 237 -9.60 -16.42 16.92
N PRO A 238 -9.74 -15.48 15.95
CA PRO A 238 -10.58 -15.57 14.75
C PRO A 238 -9.99 -16.51 13.68
N LEU A 239 -10.88 -17.17 12.91
CA LEU A 239 -10.50 -17.87 11.69
C LEU A 239 -10.70 -16.96 10.47
N PHE A 240 -10.02 -17.24 9.37
CA PHE A 240 -10.10 -16.47 8.14
C PHE A 240 -10.45 -17.40 6.99
N LEU A 241 -11.67 -17.27 6.47
CA LEU A 241 -12.10 -17.94 5.24
C LEU A 241 -11.66 -17.09 4.05
N LYS A 242 -10.68 -17.58 3.28
CA LYS A 242 -10.06 -16.86 2.16
C LYS A 242 -10.39 -17.56 0.84
N GLY A 243 -10.96 -16.85 -0.13
CA GLY A 243 -11.22 -17.36 -1.48
C GLY A 243 -9.91 -17.52 -2.25
N CYS A 244 -9.64 -18.71 -2.77
CA CYS A 244 -8.34 -19.03 -3.34
C CYS A 244 -8.06 -18.34 -4.68
N HIS A 245 -9.10 -18.13 -5.47
CA HIS A 245 -9.06 -17.44 -6.75
C HIS A 245 -9.30 -15.92 -6.64
N LEU A 246 -9.47 -15.38 -5.42
CA LEU A 246 -9.77 -13.96 -5.18
C LEU A 246 -8.59 -13.31 -4.43
N THR A 247 -7.64 -12.77 -5.18
CA THR A 247 -6.38 -12.28 -4.62
C THR A 247 -6.30 -10.78 -4.46
N GLN A 248 -7.25 -10.03 -5.01
CA GLN A 248 -7.24 -8.58 -4.91
C GLN A 248 -7.97 -8.12 -3.65
N GLY A 249 -7.46 -7.07 -3.00
CA GLY A 249 -8.13 -6.47 -1.84
C GLY A 249 -9.54 -5.95 -2.16
N SER A 250 -9.73 -5.44 -3.39
CA SER A 250 -11.02 -4.98 -3.94
C SER A 250 -12.08 -6.08 -3.98
N ASP A 251 -11.68 -7.33 -4.16
CA ASP A 251 -12.60 -8.46 -4.20
C ASP A 251 -13.25 -8.73 -2.86
N LYS A 252 -12.67 -8.26 -1.74
CA LYS A 252 -13.09 -8.65 -0.38
C LYS A 252 -13.18 -10.18 -0.28
N GLY A 253 -12.16 -10.87 -0.80
CA GLY A 253 -12.06 -12.34 -0.88
C GLY A 253 -11.83 -13.03 0.46
N MET A 254 -11.79 -12.29 1.57
CA MET A 254 -11.58 -12.82 2.92
C MET A 254 -12.76 -12.49 3.83
N ARG A 255 -13.17 -13.47 4.65
CA ARG A 255 -14.15 -13.31 5.73
C ARG A 255 -13.54 -13.81 7.04
N ALA A 256 -13.40 -12.91 8.02
CA ALA A 256 -13.10 -13.33 9.39
C ALA A 256 -14.33 -14.02 10.00
N LEU A 257 -14.14 -15.25 10.49
CA LEU A 257 -15.09 -16.02 11.27
C LEU A 257 -14.76 -15.85 12.75
N THR A 258 -15.75 -15.47 13.53
CA THR A 258 -15.66 -15.33 14.99
C THR A 258 -16.65 -16.31 15.62
N PRO A 259 -16.53 -16.63 16.92
CA PRO A 259 -17.51 -17.49 17.59
C PRO A 259 -18.96 -17.03 17.35
N LYS A 260 -19.23 -15.73 17.42
CA LYS A 260 -20.54 -15.13 17.13
C LYS A 260 -21.01 -15.38 15.69
N LYS A 261 -20.13 -15.28 14.70
CA LYS A 261 -20.49 -15.54 13.29
C LYS A 261 -20.72 -17.02 13.00
N LEU A 262 -20.20 -17.89 13.85
CA LEU A 262 -20.47 -19.32 13.82
C LEU A 262 -21.68 -19.72 14.66
N GLU A 263 -22.47 -18.81 15.21
CA GLU A 263 -23.78 -19.17 15.75
C GLU A 263 -24.69 -19.62 14.61
N LYS A 264 -25.46 -20.72 14.79
CA LYS A 264 -26.26 -21.37 13.73
C LYS A 264 -27.08 -20.39 12.88
N GLY A 265 -27.70 -19.40 13.50
CA GLY A 265 -28.47 -18.37 12.80
C GLY A 265 -27.64 -17.39 11.96
N SER A 266 -26.42 -17.05 12.41
CA SER A 266 -25.51 -16.17 11.67
C SER A 266 -24.82 -16.92 10.53
N PHE A 267 -24.40 -18.16 10.75
CA PHE A 267 -23.64 -18.92 9.76
C PHE A 267 -24.42 -19.14 8.45
N GLU A 268 -25.68 -19.58 8.54
CA GLU A 268 -26.55 -19.78 7.37
C GLU A 268 -26.94 -18.49 6.66
N LYS A 269 -27.09 -17.39 7.41
CA LYS A 269 -27.55 -16.11 6.86
C LYS A 269 -26.42 -15.26 6.28
N ASP A 270 -25.19 -15.49 6.71
CA ASP A 270 -24.04 -14.66 6.37
C ASP A 270 -22.94 -15.47 5.67
N VAL A 271 -22.39 -16.49 6.33
CA VAL A 271 -21.18 -17.18 5.87
C VAL A 271 -21.44 -18.00 4.61
N ILE A 272 -22.51 -18.79 4.56
CA ILE A 272 -22.84 -19.61 3.38
C ILE A 272 -23.21 -18.75 2.16
N PRO A 273 -24.11 -17.75 2.24
CA PRO A 273 -24.40 -16.88 1.11
C PRO A 273 -23.16 -16.10 0.64
N TRP A 274 -22.32 -15.64 1.57
CA TRP A 274 -21.05 -15.00 1.22
C TRP A 274 -20.14 -15.97 0.45
N MET A 275 -19.95 -17.19 0.95
CA MET A 275 -19.16 -18.23 0.30
C MET A 275 -19.66 -18.51 -1.11
N LYS A 276 -20.98 -18.72 -1.29
CA LYS A 276 -21.58 -18.98 -2.60
C LYS A 276 -21.38 -17.83 -3.57
N LYS A 277 -21.56 -16.59 -3.12
CA LYS A 277 -21.30 -15.39 -3.93
C LYS A 277 -19.83 -15.30 -4.34
N LYS A 278 -18.91 -15.59 -3.41
CA LYS A 278 -17.47 -15.53 -3.69
C LYS A 278 -16.98 -16.68 -4.56
N TRP A 279 -17.61 -17.84 -4.53
CA TRP A 279 -17.33 -18.95 -5.44
C TRP A 279 -17.54 -18.58 -6.92
N ASP A 280 -18.62 -17.84 -7.19
CA ASP A 280 -19.01 -17.46 -8.56
C ASP A 280 -18.32 -16.16 -9.01
N GLN A 281 -17.69 -15.42 -8.09
CA GLN A 281 -16.99 -14.19 -8.41
C GLN A 281 -15.73 -14.48 -9.23
N ARG A 282 -15.42 -13.62 -10.19
CA ARG A 282 -14.12 -13.58 -10.86
C ARG A 282 -13.44 -12.25 -10.50
N PRO A 283 -12.14 -12.25 -10.19
CA PRO A 283 -11.44 -10.99 -9.95
C PRO A 283 -11.43 -10.15 -11.21
N ASN A 284 -11.36 -8.83 -11.04
CA ASN A 284 -11.33 -7.89 -12.14
C ASN A 284 -10.40 -6.73 -11.79
N ASP A 285 -9.27 -6.65 -12.48
CA ASP A 285 -8.28 -5.58 -12.29
C ASP A 285 -8.65 -4.30 -13.06
N SER A 286 -9.94 -3.95 -13.07
CA SER A 286 -10.47 -2.82 -13.84
C SER A 286 -9.74 -1.53 -13.48
N GLY A 287 -9.28 -0.79 -14.49
CA GLY A 287 -8.57 0.48 -14.32
C GLY A 287 -7.06 0.36 -14.24
N ARG A 288 -6.47 -0.84 -14.35
CA ARG A 288 -5.04 -1.03 -14.56
C ARG A 288 -4.71 -1.14 -16.05
N ALA A 289 -3.51 -0.73 -16.44
CA ALA A 289 -3.03 -0.84 -17.82
C ALA A 289 -2.98 -2.30 -18.30
N TRP A 290 -2.72 -3.24 -17.39
CA TRP A 290 -2.63 -4.69 -17.64
C TRP A 290 -3.93 -5.46 -17.39
N ALA A 291 -5.07 -4.78 -17.24
CA ALA A 291 -6.32 -5.41 -16.81
C ALA A 291 -6.74 -6.59 -17.69
N GLU A 292 -6.59 -6.45 -19.01
CA GLU A 292 -6.97 -7.49 -19.98
C GLU A 292 -6.20 -8.80 -19.76
N VAL A 293 -4.86 -8.72 -19.76
CA VAL A 293 -4.00 -9.90 -19.57
C VAL A 293 -4.17 -10.48 -18.17
N MET A 294 -4.23 -9.64 -17.15
CA MET A 294 -4.42 -10.10 -15.77
C MET A 294 -5.75 -10.82 -15.61
N ASN A 295 -6.86 -10.27 -16.11
CA ASN A 295 -8.17 -10.93 -16.05
C ASN A 295 -8.15 -12.28 -16.80
N ARG A 296 -7.50 -12.34 -17.96
CA ARG A 296 -7.30 -13.60 -18.71
C ARG A 296 -6.55 -14.65 -17.88
N LEU A 297 -5.51 -14.26 -17.14
CA LEU A 297 -4.79 -15.17 -16.23
C LEU A 297 -5.72 -15.68 -15.11
N LEU A 298 -6.43 -14.75 -14.48
CA LEU A 298 -7.31 -15.01 -13.32
C LEU A 298 -8.52 -15.89 -13.69
N ASP A 299 -9.04 -15.78 -14.91
CA ASP A 299 -10.16 -16.61 -15.39
C ASP A 299 -9.83 -18.10 -15.46
N THR A 300 -8.54 -18.46 -15.49
CA THR A 300 -8.10 -19.86 -15.51
C THR A 300 -8.01 -20.49 -14.12
N LEU A 301 -8.24 -19.71 -13.05
CA LEU A 301 -8.09 -20.16 -11.68
C LEU A 301 -9.32 -20.95 -11.22
N PRO A 302 -9.14 -22.16 -10.65
CA PRO A 302 -10.26 -22.90 -10.08
C PRO A 302 -10.75 -22.23 -8.80
N PRO A 303 -12.09 -22.12 -8.59
CA PRO A 303 -12.62 -21.64 -7.33
C PRO A 303 -12.27 -22.60 -6.18
N GLY A 304 -12.28 -22.06 -4.97
CA GLY A 304 -11.84 -22.78 -3.77
C GLY A 304 -11.70 -21.82 -2.60
N PHE A 305 -11.54 -22.38 -1.41
CA PHE A 305 -11.31 -21.62 -0.18
C PHE A 305 -10.23 -22.25 0.67
N ALA A 306 -9.53 -21.43 1.46
CA ALA A 306 -8.68 -21.89 2.55
C ALA A 306 -9.24 -21.34 3.87
N ILE A 307 -9.18 -22.16 4.93
CA ILE A 307 -9.48 -21.71 6.29
C ILE A 307 -8.15 -21.59 7.01
N GLN A 308 -7.79 -20.35 7.33
CA GLN A 308 -6.56 -20.03 8.04
C GLN A 308 -6.89 -19.64 9.48
N GLY A 309 -6.13 -20.16 10.44
CA GLY A 309 -6.14 -19.69 11.82
C GLY A 309 -5.49 -18.31 11.95
N PRO A 310 -5.56 -17.70 13.15
CA PRO A 310 -4.95 -16.42 13.38
C PRO A 310 -3.42 -16.53 13.38
N PHE A 311 -2.77 -15.45 12.98
CA PHE A 311 -1.35 -15.29 13.30
C PHE A 311 -1.17 -15.33 14.83
N ARG A 312 -0.16 -16.08 15.28
CA ARG A 312 0.14 -16.22 16.72
C ARG A 312 0.42 -14.85 17.31
N GLY A 313 -0.03 -14.61 18.54
CA GLY A 313 0.16 -13.30 19.18
C GLY A 313 -0.83 -12.22 18.74
N MET A 314 -1.79 -12.52 17.85
CA MET A 314 -2.94 -11.66 17.56
C MET A 314 -3.87 -11.59 18.79
N ARG A 315 -3.43 -10.89 19.83
CA ARG A 315 -4.31 -10.32 20.84
C ARG A 315 -4.77 -8.99 20.30
N VAL A 316 -6.08 -8.74 20.34
CA VAL A 316 -6.66 -7.42 20.04
C VAL A 316 -6.29 -6.49 21.21
N SER A 317 -5.02 -6.09 21.28
CA SER A 317 -4.53 -5.03 22.15
C SER A 317 -4.07 -3.90 21.25
N PRO A 318 -4.53 -2.65 21.45
CA PRO A 318 -4.19 -1.52 20.58
C PRO A 318 -2.69 -1.18 20.55
N TYR A 319 -1.87 -1.77 21.44
CA TYR A 319 -0.45 -1.48 21.56
C TYR A 319 0.47 -2.64 21.20
N ASN A 320 -0.08 -3.82 20.88
CA ASN A 320 0.71 -5.02 20.62
C ASN A 320 0.05 -5.87 19.53
N THR A 321 -0.39 -5.21 18.46
CA THR A 321 -0.86 -5.88 17.26
C THR A 321 0.33 -6.35 16.44
N PRO A 322 0.27 -7.57 15.89
CA PRO A 322 1.14 -7.95 14.80
C PRO A 322 1.20 -6.88 13.72
N LEU A 323 2.38 -6.65 13.17
CA LEU A 323 2.57 -5.75 12.03
C LEU A 323 2.74 -6.57 10.76
N GLU A 324 2.21 -6.08 9.65
CA GLU A 324 2.53 -6.59 8.32
C GLU A 324 3.65 -5.74 7.69
N VAL A 325 4.73 -6.40 7.27
CA VAL A 325 5.84 -5.82 6.53
C VAL A 325 5.85 -6.38 5.12
N LYS A 326 5.84 -5.52 4.12
CA LYS A 326 5.81 -5.87 2.70
C LYS A 326 7.20 -5.68 2.10
N VAL A 327 7.89 -6.78 1.86
CA VAL A 327 9.30 -6.78 1.47
C VAL A 327 9.43 -6.92 -0.04
N GLU A 328 10.06 -5.96 -0.70
CA GLU A 328 10.42 -6.09 -2.11
C GLU A 328 11.72 -6.90 -2.24
N VAL A 329 11.66 -8.03 -2.92
CA VAL A 329 12.79 -8.95 -3.15
C VAL A 329 13.11 -8.97 -4.64
N LEU A 330 14.37 -8.68 -4.99
CA LEU A 330 14.87 -8.62 -6.36
C LEU A 330 16.02 -9.61 -6.49
N TRP A 331 15.92 -10.54 -7.44
CA TRP A 331 16.99 -11.51 -7.75
C TRP A 331 17.49 -12.27 -6.51
N GLY A 332 16.55 -12.67 -5.66
CA GLY A 332 16.83 -13.40 -4.42
C GLY A 332 17.34 -12.55 -3.26
N ARG A 333 17.39 -11.22 -3.39
CA ARG A 333 17.84 -10.29 -2.34
C ARG A 333 16.75 -9.30 -1.95
N ALA A 334 16.46 -9.19 -0.65
CA ALA A 334 15.54 -8.19 -0.12
C ALA A 334 16.16 -6.79 -0.27
N TYR A 335 15.38 -5.84 -0.80
CA TYR A 335 15.82 -4.46 -1.03
C TYR A 335 15.29 -3.49 0.01
N LEU A 336 13.98 -3.51 0.29
CA LEU A 336 13.34 -2.69 1.34
C LEU A 336 12.09 -3.38 1.87
N GLY A 337 11.53 -2.87 2.97
CA GLY A 337 10.30 -3.37 3.55
C GLY A 337 9.36 -2.24 3.98
N LEU A 338 8.13 -2.25 3.50
CA LEU A 338 7.09 -1.28 3.83
C LEU A 338 6.23 -1.78 5.00
N PHE A 339 6.06 -0.98 6.05
CA PHE A 339 5.12 -1.29 7.12
C PHE A 339 3.69 -1.00 6.67
N ALA A 340 2.88 -2.03 6.43
CA ALA A 340 1.55 -1.88 5.84
C ALA A 340 0.58 -1.08 6.73
N ASP A 341 0.69 -1.21 8.06
CA ASP A 341 -0.17 -0.48 9.00
C ASP A 341 0.20 1.01 9.13
N PHE A 342 1.38 1.38 8.64
CA PHE A 342 1.92 2.73 8.64
C PHE A 342 2.30 3.07 7.22
N HIS A 343 1.29 3.16 6.35
CA HIS A 343 1.28 3.18 4.87
C HIS A 343 2.33 4.02 4.11
N ASP A 344 3.25 4.66 4.79
CA ASP A 344 4.29 5.52 4.26
C ASP A 344 5.62 5.33 5.03
N ILE A 345 5.87 4.21 5.72
CA ILE A 345 7.18 3.97 6.38
C ILE A 345 7.85 2.75 5.78
N ILE A 346 9.05 2.94 5.24
CA ILE A 346 9.93 1.87 4.78
C ILE A 346 11.10 1.67 5.74
N ALA A 347 11.49 0.41 5.91
CA ALA A 347 12.75 0.01 6.52
C ALA A 347 13.74 -0.37 5.44
N LEU A 348 14.96 0.16 5.56
CA LEU A 348 16.10 -0.18 4.71
C LEU A 348 17.00 -1.19 5.42
N ARG A 349 17.85 -1.89 4.66
CA ARG A 349 18.73 -2.93 5.22
C ARG A 349 19.86 -2.41 6.09
N ASP A 350 20.19 -1.13 5.98
CA ASP A 350 21.14 -0.47 6.89
C ASP A 350 20.53 -0.13 8.26
N GLY A 351 19.25 -0.49 8.48
CA GLY A 351 18.52 -0.22 9.71
C GLY A 351 17.86 1.15 9.76
N SER A 352 18.00 1.97 8.71
CA SER A 352 17.31 3.25 8.63
C SER A 352 15.82 3.07 8.33
N LEU A 353 15.03 4.03 8.79
CA LEU A 353 13.60 4.14 8.53
C LEU A 353 13.34 5.42 7.75
N GLU A 354 12.62 5.33 6.65
CA GLU A 354 12.27 6.46 5.81
C GLU A 354 10.77 6.61 5.64
N PHE A 355 10.31 7.87 5.54
CA PHE A 355 8.92 8.18 5.22
C PHE A 355 8.73 8.29 3.70
N THR A 356 7.79 7.54 3.15
CA THR A 356 7.41 7.47 1.73
C THR A 356 6.00 8.03 1.58
N CYS A 357 5.76 9.31 1.87
CA CYS A 357 4.38 9.79 1.78
C CYS A 357 3.85 9.77 0.35
N ARG A 358 2.78 8.99 0.15
CA ARG A 358 2.12 8.84 -1.14
C ARG A 358 1.15 9.99 -1.47
N ASP A 359 0.53 10.58 -0.46
CA ASP A 359 -0.46 11.62 -0.67
C ASP A 359 0.18 12.99 -0.87
N LYS A 360 -0.21 13.69 -1.93
CA LYS A 360 0.11 15.12 -2.16
C LYS A 360 -0.27 16.02 -0.98
N ALA A 361 -1.14 15.54 -0.09
CA ALA A 361 -1.56 16.19 1.15
C ALA A 361 -0.55 16.06 2.30
N CYS A 362 0.37 15.09 2.28
CA CYS A 362 1.63 15.17 3.03
C CYS A 362 2.58 16.16 2.36
N SER A 363 2.06 17.32 1.94
CA SER A 363 2.89 18.39 1.48
C SER A 363 3.91 18.64 2.58
N GLN A 364 5.18 18.42 2.29
CA GLN A 364 6.25 19.39 2.54
C GLN A 364 6.69 19.65 4.00
N TRP A 365 5.88 19.31 5.00
CA TRP A 365 6.12 19.66 6.41
C TRP A 365 6.67 18.50 7.24
N TRP A 366 6.51 17.27 6.75
CA TRP A 366 7.14 16.09 7.34
C TRP A 366 8.39 15.83 6.54
N SER A 367 9.38 16.70 6.75
CA SER A 367 10.72 16.56 6.23
C SER A 367 11.18 15.12 6.50
N HIS A 368 11.59 14.47 5.42
CA HIS A 368 12.02 13.07 5.34
C HIS A 368 13.31 12.85 6.14
N GLY A 369 13.23 12.99 7.46
CA GLY A 369 14.27 12.67 8.42
C GLY A 369 13.87 11.44 9.24
N ASN A 370 14.85 10.87 9.93
CA ASN A 370 14.70 9.74 10.87
C ASN A 370 13.34 9.78 11.56
N VAL A 371 12.46 8.85 11.20
CA VAL A 371 11.15 8.76 11.81
C VAL A 371 11.34 8.44 13.30
N PRO A 372 11.06 9.35 14.24
CA PRO A 372 11.13 9.05 15.66
C PRO A 372 9.86 8.34 16.10
N ASP A 373 9.24 7.54 15.22
CA ASP A 373 8.11 6.71 15.62
C ASP A 373 8.65 5.56 16.48
N LEU A 374 8.66 5.83 17.78
CA LEU A 374 8.98 4.86 18.83
C LEU A 374 8.18 3.56 18.68
N ARG A 375 7.03 3.59 17.98
CA ARG A 375 6.17 2.42 17.75
C ARG A 375 6.74 1.43 16.75
N LEU A 376 7.74 1.81 15.93
CA LEU A 376 8.37 0.91 14.96
C LEU A 376 9.84 0.60 15.27
N LYS A 377 10.47 1.38 16.16
CA LYS A 377 11.86 1.15 16.56
C LYS A 377 12.13 -0.28 16.99
N TRP A 378 11.20 -0.89 17.74
CA TRP A 378 11.36 -2.27 18.18
C TRP A 378 11.53 -3.26 17.01
N ALA A 379 10.90 -3.03 15.86
CA ALA A 379 11.01 -3.93 14.71
C ALA A 379 12.45 -3.96 14.17
N VAL A 380 13.10 -2.79 14.13
CA VAL A 380 14.50 -2.66 13.69
C VAL A 380 15.47 -3.07 14.79
N GLU A 381 15.36 -2.47 15.98
CA GLU A 381 16.32 -2.59 17.08
C GLU A 381 16.33 -3.99 17.72
N ASN A 382 15.19 -4.69 17.76
CA ASN A 382 15.11 -6.03 18.35
C ASN A 382 15.39 -7.15 17.33
N GLY A 383 15.85 -6.81 16.12
CA GLY A 383 16.25 -7.78 15.11
C GLY A 383 15.11 -8.48 14.37
N HIS A 384 13.88 -7.93 14.38
CA HIS A 384 12.78 -8.50 13.58
C HIS A 384 13.08 -8.38 12.08
N MET A 385 13.61 -7.23 11.67
CA MET A 385 13.88 -6.97 10.25
C MET A 385 14.87 -7.96 9.65
N GLU A 386 15.89 -8.41 10.40
CA GLU A 386 16.83 -9.42 9.89
C GLU A 386 16.16 -10.77 9.63
N ALA A 387 15.25 -11.19 10.51
CA ALA A 387 14.45 -12.39 10.31
C ALA A 387 13.47 -12.24 9.14
N VAL A 388 12.90 -11.04 8.96
CA VAL A 388 12.01 -10.68 7.84
C VAL A 388 12.76 -10.76 6.50
N TRP A 389 13.95 -10.16 6.39
CA TRP A 389 14.77 -10.21 5.19
C TRP A 389 15.13 -11.65 4.82
N THR A 390 15.65 -12.40 5.80
CA THR A 390 16.03 -13.81 5.61
C THR A 390 14.85 -14.65 5.13
N LEU A 391 13.66 -14.45 5.70
CA LEU A 391 12.46 -15.18 5.30
C LEU A 391 12.02 -14.80 3.89
N ALA A 392 11.99 -13.51 3.56
CA ALA A 392 11.59 -13.03 2.23
C ALA A 392 12.52 -13.56 1.13
N GLU A 393 13.84 -13.51 1.35
CA GLU A 393 14.85 -14.04 0.43
C GLU A 393 14.71 -15.55 0.25
N ARG A 394 14.49 -16.30 1.34
CA ARG A 394 14.22 -17.74 1.28
C ARG A 394 13.00 -18.06 0.42
N VAL A 395 11.92 -17.28 0.55
CA VAL A 395 10.70 -17.47 -0.26
C VAL A 395 11.00 -17.21 -1.74
N ALA A 396 11.69 -16.12 -2.07
CA ALA A 396 12.04 -15.79 -3.45
C ALA A 396 12.97 -16.85 -4.08
N GLN A 397 13.93 -17.37 -3.30
CA GLN A 397 14.80 -18.47 -3.71
C GLN A 397 14.03 -19.77 -3.93
N ALA A 398 13.09 -20.10 -3.03
CA ALA A 398 12.23 -21.28 -3.18
C ALA A 398 11.42 -21.23 -4.49
N ILE A 399 10.90 -20.06 -4.85
CA ILE A 399 10.11 -19.89 -6.07
C ILE A 399 11.02 -19.77 -7.32
N GLY A 400 12.27 -19.34 -7.14
CA GLY A 400 13.17 -18.96 -8.22
C GLY A 400 12.67 -17.72 -8.97
N ILE A 401 12.23 -16.69 -8.25
CA ILE A 401 11.55 -15.52 -8.82
C ILE A 401 12.43 -14.28 -8.92
N ASP A 402 12.38 -13.60 -10.08
CA ASP A 402 13.19 -12.40 -10.37
C ASP A 402 12.78 -11.19 -9.52
N GLU A 403 11.50 -11.02 -9.26
CA GLU A 403 10.97 -10.02 -8.32
C GLU A 403 9.73 -10.53 -7.59
N ALA A 404 9.59 -10.23 -6.31
CA ALA A 404 8.33 -10.42 -5.60
C ALA A 404 8.25 -9.51 -4.39
N ARG A 405 7.04 -9.01 -4.12
CA ARG A 405 6.68 -8.51 -2.79
C ARG A 405 6.28 -9.67 -1.89
N ILE A 406 6.92 -9.80 -0.74
CA ILE A 406 6.61 -10.81 0.28
C ILE A 406 5.99 -10.12 1.49
N ASP A 407 4.74 -10.44 1.79
CA ASP A 407 3.99 -9.84 2.90
C ASP A 407 4.17 -10.72 4.14
N ILE A 408 4.80 -10.17 5.18
CA ILE A 408 5.27 -10.92 6.36
C ILE A 408 4.66 -10.33 7.62
N PHE A 409 4.07 -11.17 8.46
CA PHE A 409 3.66 -10.78 9.80
C PHE A 409 4.82 -10.92 10.80
N ILE A 410 4.97 -9.92 11.67
CA ILE A 410 5.89 -9.92 12.81
C ILE A 410 5.14 -9.71 14.13
N ASP A 411 5.56 -10.42 15.17
CA ASP A 411 5.07 -10.26 16.56
C ASP A 411 6.16 -9.57 17.39
N PRO A 412 5.88 -8.45 18.09
CA PRO A 412 6.86 -7.75 18.93
C PRO A 412 7.51 -8.60 20.02
N ASN A 413 6.86 -9.68 20.45
CA ASN A 413 7.42 -10.58 21.47
C ASN A 413 8.23 -11.75 20.87
N ARG A 414 8.31 -11.86 19.54
CA ARG A 414 8.92 -12.99 18.84
C ARG A 414 9.76 -12.54 17.64
N PRO A 415 10.90 -11.88 17.88
CA PRO A 415 11.76 -11.34 16.81
C PRO A 415 12.25 -12.34 15.78
N LYS A 416 12.30 -13.62 16.12
CA LYS A 416 12.86 -14.68 15.28
C LYS A 416 11.80 -15.58 14.63
N GLU A 417 10.51 -15.26 14.80
CA GLU A 417 9.39 -16.07 14.28
C GLU A 417 8.48 -15.28 13.32
N PRO A 418 9.02 -14.58 12.29
CA PRO A 418 8.17 -14.00 11.26
C PRO A 418 7.46 -15.10 10.46
N VAL A 419 6.29 -14.79 9.89
CA VAL A 419 5.57 -15.71 9.00
C VAL A 419 5.07 -14.99 7.75
N VAL A 420 5.07 -15.69 6.62
CA VAL A 420 4.55 -15.19 5.35
C VAL A 420 3.03 -15.21 5.38
N ASN A 421 2.40 -14.09 5.04
CA ASN A 421 0.96 -13.98 4.82
C ASN A 421 0.60 -14.28 3.37
N GLU A 422 1.25 -13.60 2.44
CA GLU A 422 1.06 -13.71 1.01
C GLU A 422 2.27 -13.20 0.23
N ILE A 423 2.25 -13.39 -1.09
CA ILE A 423 3.20 -12.78 -2.02
C ILE A 423 2.42 -11.99 -3.07
N SER A 424 3.09 -11.04 -3.72
CA SER A 424 2.58 -10.36 -4.90
C SER A 424 3.62 -10.29 -6.01
N LEU A 425 3.22 -10.66 -7.22
CA LEU A 425 4.04 -10.57 -8.44
C LEU A 425 3.68 -9.37 -9.30
N SER A 426 2.73 -8.56 -8.83
CA SER A 426 2.17 -7.43 -9.56
C SER A 426 1.90 -6.27 -8.61
N SER A 427 2.82 -6.04 -7.67
CA SER A 427 2.67 -4.98 -6.67
C SER A 427 2.90 -3.61 -7.29
N GLY A 428 1.83 -2.92 -7.69
CA GLY A 428 1.87 -1.52 -8.12
C GLY A 428 2.02 -0.51 -6.98
N HIS A 429 2.76 -0.84 -5.93
CA HIS A 429 3.06 0.12 -4.86
C HIS A 429 4.15 1.09 -5.33
N GLU A 430 3.99 2.36 -5.00
CA GLU A 430 4.95 3.42 -5.33
C GLU A 430 5.86 3.64 -4.13
N TYR A 431 7.16 3.52 -4.32
CA TYR A 431 8.16 3.65 -3.25
C TYR A 431 8.88 5.00 -3.32
N MET A 432 8.19 6.03 -3.84
CA MET A 432 8.70 7.39 -4.01
C MET A 432 10.07 7.38 -4.71
N TYR A 433 11.11 7.90 -4.05
CA TYR A 433 12.48 8.00 -4.59
C TYR A 433 13.15 6.64 -4.84
N HIS A 434 12.64 5.55 -4.28
CA HIS A 434 13.13 4.20 -4.55
C HIS A 434 12.50 3.55 -5.79
N THR A 435 11.41 4.12 -6.33
CA THR A 435 10.63 3.53 -7.42
C THR A 435 11.48 3.28 -8.67
N ASP A 436 12.28 4.26 -9.07
CA ASP A 436 13.12 4.14 -10.27
C ASP A 436 14.27 3.14 -10.05
N PHE A 437 14.83 3.08 -8.84
CA PHE A 437 15.89 2.13 -8.49
C PHE A 437 15.35 0.69 -8.43
N LEU A 438 14.11 0.46 -7.99
CA LEU A 438 13.45 -0.85 -8.07
C LEU A 438 13.28 -1.29 -9.54
N ALA A 439 12.85 -0.38 -10.41
CA ALA A 439 12.73 -0.65 -11.84
C ALA A 439 14.10 -0.98 -12.47
N GLU A 440 15.14 -0.20 -12.16
CA GLU A 440 16.51 -0.46 -12.62
C GLU A 440 17.02 -1.83 -12.10
N ALA A 441 16.84 -2.11 -10.81
CA ALA A 441 17.29 -3.33 -10.16
C ALA A 441 16.68 -4.58 -10.79
N TRP A 442 15.41 -4.52 -11.16
CA TRP A 442 14.75 -5.61 -11.84
C TRP A 442 15.18 -5.72 -13.31
N ALA A 443 15.19 -4.61 -14.06
CA ALA A 443 15.43 -4.63 -15.49
C ALA A 443 16.90 -4.94 -15.86
N ALA A 444 17.87 -4.39 -15.12
CA ALA A 444 19.27 -4.43 -15.50
C ALA A 444 19.84 -5.86 -15.67
N PRO A 445 19.51 -6.84 -14.80
CA PRO A 445 19.94 -8.20 -15.02
C PRO A 445 19.34 -8.82 -16.28
N HIS A 446 18.05 -8.67 -16.55
CA HIS A 446 17.45 -9.19 -17.79
C HIS A 446 18.09 -8.59 -19.05
N LEU A 447 18.42 -7.29 -19.04
CA LEU A 447 19.10 -6.60 -20.16
C LEU A 447 20.56 -7.07 -20.35
N SER A 448 21.29 -7.33 -19.27
CA SER A 448 22.70 -7.75 -19.32
C SER A 448 22.89 -9.28 -19.47
N MET A 449 21.90 -10.08 -19.08
CA MET A 449 21.94 -11.55 -19.05
C MET A 449 21.59 -12.23 -20.38
N ALA A 450 21.69 -11.54 -21.53
CA ALA A 450 21.40 -12.10 -22.85
C ALA A 450 22.26 -13.33 -23.27
N GLY A 451 23.04 -13.94 -22.37
CA GLY A 451 23.73 -15.21 -22.62
C GLY A 451 24.23 -16.00 -21.40
N HIS A 452 23.86 -15.70 -20.15
CA HIS A 452 24.49 -16.29 -18.94
C HIS A 452 23.49 -16.79 -17.88
N GLN A 453 22.39 -17.43 -18.28
CA GLN A 453 21.49 -18.02 -17.30
C GLN A 453 21.86 -19.47 -17.01
N ARG A 454 22.10 -19.78 -15.73
CA ARG A 454 21.98 -21.14 -15.20
C ARG A 454 20.50 -21.47 -15.13
N TYR A 455 19.93 -21.82 -16.28
CA TYR A 455 18.67 -22.53 -16.30
C TYR A 455 18.93 -23.93 -15.79
N HIS A 456 18.55 -24.22 -14.56
CA HIS A 456 18.26 -25.61 -14.26
C HIS A 456 17.07 -26.03 -15.12
N GLY A 457 17.12 -27.23 -15.69
CA GLY A 457 16.00 -27.76 -16.45
C GLY A 457 14.86 -28.13 -15.50
N TRP A 458 14.24 -27.14 -14.86
CA TRP A 458 13.15 -27.31 -13.91
C TRP A 458 12.03 -28.11 -14.59
N PRO A 459 11.83 -29.39 -14.23
CA PRO A 459 10.91 -30.25 -14.96
C PRO A 459 9.45 -30.03 -14.55
N LYS A 460 9.22 -29.30 -13.44
CA LYS A 460 7.91 -29.16 -12.79
C LYS A 460 7.41 -27.71 -12.80
N PRO A 461 6.09 -27.49 -12.84
CA PRO A 461 5.49 -26.20 -12.52
C PRO A 461 5.93 -25.73 -11.13
N ILE A 462 6.04 -24.40 -10.95
CA ILE A 462 6.46 -23.76 -9.69
C ILE A 462 5.73 -24.32 -8.47
N VAL A 463 4.40 -24.37 -8.53
CA VAL A 463 3.53 -24.87 -7.44
C VAL A 463 3.71 -26.36 -7.11
N ARG A 464 4.53 -27.10 -7.86
CA ARG A 464 4.84 -28.52 -7.65
C ARG A 464 6.33 -28.80 -7.41
N GLN A 465 7.13 -27.75 -7.27
CA GLN A 465 8.52 -27.90 -6.88
C GLN A 465 8.60 -28.47 -5.47
N THR A 466 9.69 -29.17 -5.19
CA THR A 466 10.07 -29.59 -3.85
C THR A 466 11.46 -29.07 -3.51
N ASP A 467 11.88 -29.22 -2.25
CA ASP A 467 13.23 -28.93 -1.77
C ASP A 467 14.36 -29.65 -2.53
N VAL A 468 14.04 -30.67 -3.35
CA VAL A 468 15.02 -31.34 -4.21
C VAL A 468 15.18 -30.60 -5.55
N ASP A 469 14.09 -30.01 -6.04
CA ASP A 469 14.07 -29.26 -7.31
C ASP A 469 14.73 -27.89 -7.13
N VAL A 470 14.46 -27.23 -6.00
CA VAL A 470 15.12 -26.01 -5.59
C VAL A 470 16.36 -26.43 -4.79
N HIS A 471 17.58 -26.06 -5.19
CA HIS A 471 18.77 -26.31 -4.37
C HIS A 471 18.79 -25.41 -3.12
N LEU A 472 17.71 -25.42 -2.32
CA LEU A 472 17.68 -24.78 -1.02
C LEU A 472 18.75 -25.45 -0.20
N GLN A 473 19.79 -24.69 0.13
CA GLN A 473 20.74 -25.13 1.13
C GLN A 473 19.92 -25.41 2.39
N LYS A 474 19.73 -26.69 2.71
CA LYS A 474 19.08 -27.10 3.95
C LYS A 474 19.76 -26.30 5.05
N LYS A 475 18.97 -25.51 5.78
CA LYS A 475 19.47 -24.67 6.88
C LYS A 475 20.51 -25.49 7.65
N PRO A 476 21.74 -25.00 7.85
CA PRO A 476 22.53 -25.56 8.93
C PRO A 476 21.64 -25.46 10.17
N PRO A 477 21.51 -26.52 10.98
CA PRO A 477 20.68 -26.50 12.17
C PRO A 477 21.03 -25.23 12.94
N LEU A 478 20.01 -24.54 13.48
CA LEU A 478 20.16 -23.37 14.35
C LEU A 478 20.84 -23.81 15.66
N GLY A 479 22.08 -24.26 15.56
CA GLY A 479 22.99 -24.59 16.64
C GLY A 479 23.86 -23.37 16.86
N GLY A 480 23.69 -22.74 18.02
CA GLY A 480 24.39 -21.51 18.36
C GLY A 480 25.91 -21.64 18.24
N ARG A 481 26.50 -20.69 17.51
CA ARG A 481 27.80 -20.04 17.68
C ARG A 481 28.21 -19.46 16.32
N GLY A 482 28.45 -18.15 16.26
CA GLY A 482 29.04 -17.58 15.05
C GLY A 482 28.92 -16.08 14.83
N LEU A 483 28.71 -15.24 15.85
CA LEU A 483 28.89 -13.78 15.70
C LEU A 483 30.34 -13.34 16.00
N ALA A 484 31.24 -14.27 16.30
CA ALA A 484 32.62 -13.98 16.74
C ALA A 484 33.70 -14.33 15.69
N ALA A 485 33.34 -14.55 14.43
CA ALA A 485 34.29 -14.92 13.38
C ALA A 485 34.40 -13.91 12.22
N VAL A 486 33.72 -12.76 12.30
CA VAL A 486 33.75 -11.69 11.28
C VAL A 486 34.00 -10.30 11.89
N LEU A 487 34.23 -10.24 13.21
CA LEU A 487 34.87 -9.11 13.90
C LEU A 487 36.19 -9.62 14.46
#